data_AF-A0A0E0FFL5-F1
#
_entry.id   AF-A0A0E0FFL5-F1
#
_cell.length_a   1.000
_cell.length_b   1.000
_cell.length_c   1.000
_cell.angle_alpha   90.00
_cell.angle_beta   90.00
_cell.angle_gamma   90.00
#
_symmetry.space_group_name_H-M   'P 1'
#
loop_
_entity.id
_entity.type
_entity.pdbx_description
1 polymer ?
#
loop_
_entity_poly.entity_id
_entity_poly.type
_entity_poly.pdbx_seq_one_letter_code
_entity_poly.pdbx_strand_id
1 'polypeptide(L)'
;METTSTGSSRQRSSVATIDLDALDCTICYNPLQPPVFQCGVGHVICSSCHGKLLDTSRCHMCSRDGGYRRCVAVDHILYAITVPCPNAAHGCAARTPYHDSHGHAAGCPHAPCFCPEPGCGFAAGATAALLAHFTGTHGWPATVMWRRRAAVGVPLQEGKRVLSLLDDDGRGSHLFLLNVAQAGEAGLVGTVLAVEAAAAHGHGDAPRFECKVSFDRRGTGWRQSSTFGVRSTNLSGGLPADGFAFVAPNPPPAAASVTITLFDISSGEPGSALCPVLPRSRRSRTRLSATTTATAAVLLR
;
A
#
# COMPACT_ATOMS: atom_id res chain seq x y z
N MET A 1 26.49 0.21 -58.06
CA MET A 1 26.32 1.28 -57.06
C MET A 1 24.93 1.87 -57.27
N GLU A 2 23.91 1.26 -56.68
CA GLU A 2 22.58 1.85 -56.61
C GLU A 2 22.41 2.42 -55.21
N THR A 3 22.24 3.74 -55.18
CA THR A 3 22.13 4.56 -53.98
C THR A 3 20.77 4.33 -53.33
N THR A 4 20.81 3.83 -52.10
CA THR A 4 19.67 3.78 -51.18
C THR A 4 19.23 5.20 -50.80
N SER A 5 18.03 5.59 -51.21
CA SER A 5 17.39 6.82 -50.75
C SER A 5 16.70 6.59 -49.41
N THR A 6 17.40 6.91 -48.32
CA THR A 6 16.83 6.90 -46.96
C THR A 6 15.94 8.14 -46.79
N GLY A 7 14.62 7.95 -46.87
CA GLY A 7 13.63 8.97 -46.56
C GLY A 7 13.66 9.33 -45.08
N SER A 8 14.21 10.49 -44.75
CA SER A 8 14.21 11.02 -43.38
C SER A 8 12.83 11.57 -43.03
N SER A 9 12.08 10.85 -42.19
CA SER A 9 10.81 11.30 -41.63
C SER A 9 11.04 12.52 -40.73
N ARG A 10 10.59 13.70 -41.16
CA ARG A 10 10.60 14.92 -40.36
C ARG A 10 9.48 14.85 -39.32
N GLN A 11 9.77 14.38 -38.11
CA GLN A 11 8.85 14.55 -36.98
C GLN A 11 8.79 16.05 -36.62
N ARG A 12 7.65 16.68 -36.91
CA ARG A 12 7.32 18.02 -36.43
C ARG A 12 6.57 17.86 -35.10
N SER A 13 7.20 18.28 -34.01
CA SER A 13 6.58 18.32 -32.69
C SER A 13 6.41 19.77 -32.24
N SER A 14 5.20 20.15 -31.85
CA SER A 14 4.88 21.46 -31.28
C SER A 14 3.97 21.27 -30.06
N VAL A 15 4.12 22.12 -29.05
CA VAL A 15 3.22 22.12 -27.89
C VAL A 15 1.92 22.80 -28.30
N ALA A 16 0.81 22.07 -28.20
CA ALA A 16 -0.54 22.57 -28.44
C ALA A 16 -1.42 22.27 -27.23
N THR A 17 -2.28 23.22 -26.87
CA THR A 17 -3.31 23.02 -25.86
C THR A 17 -4.57 22.50 -26.56
N ILE A 18 -5.08 21.38 -26.10
CA ILE A 18 -6.30 20.75 -26.60
C ILE A 18 -7.26 20.66 -25.42
N ASP A 19 -8.52 21.02 -25.64
CA ASP A 19 -9.58 20.71 -24.69
C ASP A 19 -9.81 19.20 -24.68
N LEU A 20 -9.47 18.55 -23.56
CA LEU A 20 -9.49 17.09 -23.47
C LEU A 20 -10.93 16.56 -23.44
N ASP A 21 -11.91 17.36 -23.01
CA ASP A 21 -13.32 16.98 -22.97
C ASP A 21 -13.86 16.75 -24.40
N ALA A 22 -13.23 17.37 -25.42
CA ALA A 22 -13.51 17.11 -26.82
C ALA A 22 -13.12 15.69 -27.28
N LEU A 23 -12.37 14.96 -26.45
CA LEU A 23 -11.92 13.59 -26.68
C LEU A 23 -12.65 12.59 -25.77
N ASP A 24 -13.74 12.99 -25.14
CA ASP A 24 -14.62 12.11 -24.39
C ASP A 24 -15.70 11.48 -25.27
N CYS A 25 -16.15 10.29 -24.87
CA CYS A 25 -17.26 9.61 -25.51
C CYS A 25 -18.56 10.39 -25.28
N THR A 26 -19.32 10.70 -26.33
CA THR A 26 -20.56 11.49 -26.21
C THR A 26 -21.71 10.77 -25.51
N ILE A 27 -21.55 9.49 -25.15
CA ILE A 27 -22.57 8.70 -24.44
C ILE A 27 -22.23 8.55 -22.96
N CYS A 28 -21.01 8.14 -22.63
CA CYS A 28 -20.61 7.87 -21.25
C CYS A 28 -19.73 8.95 -20.63
N TYR A 29 -19.30 9.95 -21.40
CA TYR A 29 -18.42 11.04 -20.94
C TYR A 29 -17.09 10.57 -20.34
N ASN A 30 -16.66 9.35 -20.68
CA ASN A 30 -15.32 8.86 -20.35
C ASN A 30 -14.35 9.12 -21.51
N PRO A 31 -13.05 9.25 -21.24
CA PRO A 31 -12.02 9.40 -22.26
C PRO A 31 -12.12 8.33 -23.34
N LEU A 32 -12.07 8.75 -24.60
CA LEU A 32 -12.08 7.82 -25.73
C LEU A 32 -10.85 6.93 -25.69
N GLN A 33 -11.10 5.62 -25.82
CA GLN A 33 -10.06 4.61 -25.96
C GLN A 33 -10.17 3.94 -27.34
N PRO A 34 -9.07 3.80 -28.08
CA PRO A 34 -9.05 3.00 -29.30
C PRO A 34 -9.53 1.56 -29.04
N PRO A 35 -10.35 0.95 -29.92
CA PRO A 35 -10.89 1.53 -31.16
C PRO A 35 -12.06 2.48 -30.93
N VAL A 36 -12.01 3.62 -31.62
CA VAL A 36 -13.04 4.67 -31.60
C VAL A 36 -13.95 4.60 -32.82
N PHE A 37 -15.24 4.90 -32.65
CA PHE A 37 -16.25 4.78 -33.70
C PHE A 37 -16.91 6.12 -34.00
N GLN A 38 -16.99 6.49 -35.28
CA GLN A 38 -17.51 7.77 -35.77
C GLN A 38 -18.65 7.56 -36.78
N CYS A 39 -19.71 8.38 -36.71
CA CYS A 39 -20.77 8.37 -37.73
C CYS A 39 -20.44 9.32 -38.91
N GLY A 40 -21.19 9.24 -40.01
CA GLY A 40 -20.93 10.04 -41.21
C GLY A 40 -21.05 11.58 -41.04
N VAL A 41 -21.62 12.06 -39.93
CA VAL A 41 -21.69 13.49 -39.58
C VAL A 41 -20.55 13.90 -38.64
N GLY A 42 -19.95 12.95 -37.93
CA GLY A 42 -18.80 13.20 -37.07
C GLY A 42 -19.01 12.98 -35.57
N HIS A 43 -20.17 12.47 -35.12
CA HIS A 43 -20.33 12.04 -33.72
C HIS A 43 -19.45 10.83 -33.42
N VAL A 44 -18.78 10.86 -32.26
CA VAL A 44 -17.78 9.87 -31.87
C VAL A 44 -18.16 9.17 -30.57
N ILE A 45 -18.00 7.84 -30.52
CA ILE A 45 -18.28 7.02 -29.35
C ILE A 45 -17.17 5.99 -29.11
N CYS A 46 -17.02 5.55 -27.86
CA CYS A 46 -16.08 4.50 -27.49
C CYS A 46 -16.59 3.10 -27.86
N SER A 47 -15.68 2.13 -27.93
CA SER A 47 -16.00 0.72 -28.21
C SER A 47 -17.05 0.13 -27.26
N SER A 48 -16.97 0.43 -25.97
CA SER A 48 -17.92 -0.08 -24.97
C SER A 48 -19.34 0.44 -25.22
N CYS A 49 -19.50 1.72 -25.52
CA CYS A 49 -20.80 2.30 -25.84
C CYS A 49 -21.32 1.77 -27.18
N HIS A 50 -20.46 1.65 -28.19
CA HIS A 50 -20.82 1.05 -29.48
C HIS A 50 -21.37 -0.37 -29.33
N GLY A 51 -20.71 -1.22 -28.53
CA GLY A 51 -21.16 -2.59 -28.27
C GLY A 51 -22.47 -2.71 -27.49
N LYS A 52 -22.94 -1.62 -26.86
CA LYS A 52 -24.21 -1.56 -26.12
C LYS A 52 -25.36 -0.97 -26.93
N LEU A 53 -25.12 -0.51 -28.16
CA LEU A 53 -26.17 0.02 -29.02
C LEU A 53 -27.08 -1.10 -29.51
N LEU A 54 -28.39 -0.93 -29.33
CA LEU A 54 -29.40 -1.86 -29.84
C LEU A 54 -29.53 -1.79 -31.36
N ASP A 55 -29.43 -0.59 -31.93
CA ASP A 55 -29.44 -0.33 -33.37
C ASP A 55 -28.08 0.23 -33.80
N THR A 56 -27.33 -0.56 -34.57
CA THR A 56 -26.01 -0.20 -35.11
C THR A 56 -26.09 0.40 -36.51
N SER A 57 -27.28 0.42 -37.13
CA SER A 57 -27.50 0.95 -38.47
C SER A 57 -27.64 2.48 -38.50
N ARG A 58 -27.91 3.10 -37.34
CA ARG A 58 -28.18 4.53 -37.20
C ARG A 58 -27.35 5.16 -36.10
N CYS A 59 -27.02 6.44 -36.29
CA CYS A 59 -26.35 7.23 -35.25
C CYS A 59 -27.33 7.60 -34.13
N HIS A 60 -26.99 7.27 -32.88
CA HIS A 60 -27.82 7.62 -31.71
C HIS A 60 -28.00 9.14 -31.52
N MET A 61 -27.02 9.95 -31.93
CA MET A 61 -27.04 11.41 -31.72
C MET A 61 -27.84 12.16 -32.79
N CYS A 62 -27.68 11.81 -34.07
CA CYS A 62 -28.32 12.54 -35.18
C CYS A 62 -29.34 11.72 -35.98
N SER A 63 -29.59 10.47 -35.60
CA SER A 63 -30.57 9.58 -36.25
C SER A 63 -30.31 9.36 -37.76
N ARG A 64 -29.11 9.63 -38.26
CA ARG A 64 -28.74 9.39 -39.66
C ARG A 64 -28.36 7.92 -39.87
N ASP A 65 -28.76 7.37 -41.01
CA ASP A 65 -28.40 6.02 -41.43
C ASP A 65 -26.90 5.90 -41.75
N GLY A 66 -26.37 4.70 -41.64
CA GLY A 66 -24.96 4.37 -41.88
C GLY A 66 -24.15 4.07 -40.61
N GLY A 67 -24.77 4.18 -39.44
CA GLY A 67 -24.22 3.76 -38.16
C GLY A 67 -22.94 4.49 -37.75
N TYR A 68 -22.18 3.85 -36.87
CA TYR A 68 -20.81 4.26 -36.53
C TYR A 68 -19.80 3.29 -37.16
N ARG A 69 -18.67 3.81 -37.65
CA ARG A 69 -17.56 3.02 -38.19
C ARG A 69 -16.27 3.37 -37.47
N ARG A 70 -15.34 2.42 -37.37
CA ARG A 70 -14.06 2.66 -36.71
C ARG A 70 -13.32 3.82 -37.39
N CYS A 71 -12.94 4.82 -36.62
CA CYS A 71 -12.15 5.95 -37.09
C CYS A 71 -10.68 5.77 -36.71
N VAL A 72 -9.92 5.18 -37.62
CA VAL A 72 -8.48 4.95 -37.44
C VAL A 72 -7.71 6.27 -37.27
N ALA A 73 -8.18 7.36 -37.88
CA ALA A 73 -7.57 8.68 -37.71
C ALA A 73 -7.68 9.17 -36.25
N VAL A 74 -8.84 9.01 -35.61
CA VAL A 74 -9.01 9.37 -34.19
C VAL A 74 -8.21 8.43 -33.29
N ASP A 75 -8.14 7.13 -33.61
CA ASP A 75 -7.25 6.21 -32.89
C ASP A 75 -5.79 6.73 -32.89
N HIS A 76 -5.26 7.12 -34.05
CA HIS A 76 -3.90 7.68 -34.16
C HIS A 76 -3.71 8.99 -33.38
N ILE A 77 -4.70 9.88 -33.40
CA ILE A 77 -4.68 11.13 -32.62
C ILE A 77 -4.56 10.81 -31.13
N LEU A 78 -5.36 9.86 -30.62
CA LEU A 78 -5.35 9.46 -29.21
C LEU A 78 -4.04 8.80 -28.76
N TYR A 79 -3.32 8.13 -29.67
CA TYR A 79 -1.96 7.63 -29.39
C TYR A 79 -0.91 8.73 -29.38
N ALA A 80 -1.09 9.80 -30.17
CA ALA A 80 -0.15 10.90 -30.28
C ALA A 80 -0.28 11.95 -29.16
N ILE A 81 -1.47 12.11 -28.60
CA ILE A 81 -1.71 13.07 -27.51
C ILE A 81 -1.21 12.47 -26.20
N THR A 82 -0.21 13.12 -25.61
CA THR A 82 0.26 12.80 -24.26
C THR A 82 -0.17 13.90 -23.28
N VAL A 83 -0.63 13.50 -22.11
CA VAL A 83 -1.06 14.40 -21.04
C VAL A 83 -0.18 14.20 -19.80
N PRO A 84 0.06 15.23 -18.99
CA PRO A 84 0.71 15.04 -17.70
C PRO A 84 -0.15 14.16 -16.80
N CYS A 85 0.48 13.35 -15.95
CA CYS A 85 -0.23 12.60 -14.92
C CYS A 85 -1.06 13.54 -14.03
N PRO A 86 -2.30 13.16 -13.65
CA PRO A 86 -3.10 13.93 -12.69
C PRO A 86 -2.38 14.18 -11.36
N ASN A 87 -1.46 13.27 -10.98
CA ASN A 87 -0.65 13.37 -9.77
C ASN A 87 0.67 14.16 -10.00
N ALA A 88 0.76 14.99 -11.05
CA ALA A 88 1.95 15.82 -11.30
C ALA A 88 2.24 16.78 -10.15
N ALA A 89 1.21 17.35 -9.52
CA ALA A 89 1.35 18.17 -8.31
C ALA A 89 1.95 17.41 -7.11
N HIS A 90 1.89 16.08 -7.14
CA HIS A 90 2.46 15.19 -6.13
C HIS A 90 3.82 14.60 -6.54
N GLY A 91 4.43 15.14 -7.60
CA GLY A 91 5.77 14.78 -8.04
C GLY A 91 5.84 13.77 -9.19
N CYS A 92 4.71 13.38 -9.79
CA CYS A 92 4.74 12.51 -10.97
C CYS A 92 5.18 13.29 -12.21
N ALA A 93 6.37 12.98 -12.75
CA ALA A 93 6.85 13.57 -14.00
C ALA A 93 6.35 12.82 -15.26
N ALA A 94 5.56 11.75 -15.08
CA ALA A 94 5.10 10.93 -16.20
C ALA A 94 4.14 11.72 -17.10
N ARG A 95 4.31 11.51 -18.41
CA ARG A 95 3.32 11.87 -19.42
C ARG A 95 2.84 10.58 -20.05
N THR A 96 1.53 10.39 -20.10
CA THR A 96 0.93 9.18 -20.66
C THR A 96 0.02 9.52 -21.83
N PRO A 97 -0.18 8.60 -22.78
CA PRO A 97 -1.18 8.77 -23.81
C PRO A 97 -2.54 9.07 -23.17
N TYR A 98 -3.30 10.00 -23.75
CA TYR A 98 -4.55 10.46 -23.13
C TYR A 98 -5.53 9.32 -22.82
N HIS A 99 -5.66 8.36 -23.73
CA HIS A 99 -6.53 7.19 -23.58
C HIS A 99 -6.11 6.24 -22.43
N ASP A 100 -4.88 6.33 -21.93
CA ASP A 100 -4.34 5.54 -20.81
C ASP A 100 -4.07 6.39 -19.55
N SER A 101 -4.47 7.67 -19.57
CA SER A 101 -4.26 8.59 -18.43
C SER A 101 -4.85 8.07 -17.12
N HIS A 102 -6.07 7.51 -17.17
CA HIS A 102 -6.74 6.92 -16.01
C HIS A 102 -6.10 5.60 -15.56
N GLY A 103 -5.65 4.77 -16.51
CA GLY A 103 -4.94 3.51 -16.22
C GLY A 103 -3.66 3.78 -15.45
N HIS A 104 -2.88 4.75 -15.91
CA HIS A 104 -1.71 5.24 -15.17
C HIS A 104 -2.07 5.84 -13.81
N ALA A 105 -3.10 6.70 -13.74
CA ALA A 105 -3.48 7.35 -12.50
C ALA A 105 -3.82 6.35 -11.38
N ALA A 106 -4.54 5.28 -11.72
CA ALA A 106 -4.87 4.19 -10.79
C ALA A 106 -3.62 3.46 -10.27
N GLY A 107 -2.60 3.31 -11.11
CA GLY A 107 -1.32 2.68 -10.79
C GLY A 107 -0.17 3.66 -10.51
N CYS A 108 -0.47 4.93 -10.17
CA CYS A 108 0.57 5.95 -10.05
C CYS A 108 1.25 5.91 -8.66
N PRO A 109 2.58 5.71 -8.56
CA PRO A 109 3.29 5.68 -7.27
C PRO A 109 3.24 7.00 -6.51
N HIS A 110 2.94 8.09 -7.21
CA HIS A 110 2.77 9.42 -6.65
C HIS A 110 1.31 9.77 -6.35
N ALA A 111 0.38 8.81 -6.50
CA ALA A 111 -0.99 9.00 -6.06
C ALA A 111 -1.00 9.36 -4.57
N PRO A 112 -1.82 10.33 -4.15
CA PRO A 112 -1.82 10.79 -2.78
C PRO A 112 -2.33 9.68 -1.83
N CYS A 113 -1.74 9.64 -0.64
CA CYS A 113 -2.39 9.05 0.52
C CYS A 113 -2.95 10.18 1.40
N PHE A 114 -3.95 9.85 2.21
CA PHE A 114 -4.78 10.80 2.91
C PHE A 114 -4.60 10.71 4.42
N CYS A 115 -4.90 11.79 5.13
CA CYS A 115 -5.06 11.73 6.57
C CYS A 115 -6.38 11.01 6.90
N PRO A 116 -6.36 9.97 7.75
CA PRO A 116 -7.58 9.24 8.10
C PRO A 116 -8.40 9.94 9.20
N GLU A 117 -7.93 11.08 9.72
CA GLU A 117 -8.64 11.81 10.76
C GLU A 117 -9.89 12.48 10.18
N PRO A 118 -11.09 12.26 10.75
CA PRO A 118 -12.32 12.87 10.26
C PRO A 118 -12.21 14.40 10.17
N GLY A 119 -12.50 14.95 8.99
CA GLY A 119 -12.40 16.39 8.73
C GLY A 119 -11.00 16.90 8.41
N CYS A 120 -9.95 16.09 8.53
CA CYS A 120 -8.60 16.45 8.10
C CYS A 120 -8.42 16.13 6.61
N GLY A 121 -8.72 17.09 5.73
CA GLY A 121 -8.59 16.94 4.28
C GLY A 121 -7.15 16.90 3.73
N PHE A 122 -6.16 16.58 4.56
CA PHE A 122 -4.75 16.57 4.15
C PHE A 122 -4.46 15.36 3.26
N ALA A 123 -3.71 15.60 2.18
CA ALA A 123 -3.30 14.57 1.23
C ALA A 123 -1.88 14.84 0.73
N ALA A 124 -1.06 13.80 0.58
CA ALA A 124 0.26 13.92 0.00
C ALA A 124 0.68 12.65 -0.77
N GLY A 125 1.39 12.82 -1.90
CA GLY A 125 1.96 11.70 -2.65
C GLY A 125 3.23 11.11 -2.03
N ALA A 126 3.94 11.88 -1.19
CA ALA A 126 5.14 11.41 -0.50
C ALA A 126 4.81 10.98 0.93
N THR A 127 5.20 9.76 1.33
CA THR A 127 5.02 9.24 2.70
C THR A 127 5.75 10.08 3.75
N ALA A 128 6.87 10.72 3.39
CA ALA A 128 7.58 11.64 4.27
C ALA A 128 6.74 12.88 4.65
N ALA A 129 5.97 13.43 3.71
CA ALA A 129 5.08 14.56 3.98
C ALA A 129 3.90 14.15 4.88
N LEU A 130 3.37 12.94 4.69
CA LEU A 130 2.36 12.36 5.58
C LEU A 130 2.88 12.14 7.01
N LEU A 131 4.09 11.58 7.14
CA LEU A 131 4.72 11.41 8.45
C LEU A 131 4.91 12.75 9.18
N ALA A 132 5.38 13.77 8.47
CA ALA A 132 5.52 15.12 9.02
C ALA A 132 4.16 15.70 9.45
N HIS A 133 3.12 15.49 8.65
CA HIS A 133 1.76 15.91 8.99
C HIS A 133 1.21 15.19 10.23
N PHE A 134 1.33 13.86 10.30
CA PHE A 134 0.86 13.07 11.45
C PHE A 134 1.53 13.47 12.76
N THR A 135 2.84 13.67 12.74
CA THR A 135 3.61 14.03 13.93
C THR A 135 3.43 15.51 14.29
N GLY A 136 3.41 16.42 13.32
CA GLY A 136 3.32 17.86 13.57
C GLY A 136 1.90 18.37 13.82
N THR A 137 0.91 17.89 13.09
CA THR A 137 -0.48 18.39 13.16
C THR A 137 -1.29 17.64 14.20
N HIS A 138 -1.15 16.31 14.25
CA HIS A 138 -1.92 15.48 15.18
C HIS A 138 -1.13 15.00 16.40
N GLY A 139 0.18 15.28 16.47
CA GLY A 139 1.01 14.86 17.59
C GLY A 139 1.15 13.34 17.73
N TRP A 140 0.89 12.57 16.67
CA TRP A 140 0.96 11.11 16.75
C TRP A 140 2.40 10.67 16.98
N PRO A 141 2.66 9.78 17.97
CA PRO A 141 4.00 9.25 18.18
C PRO A 141 4.51 8.55 16.92
N ALA A 142 5.75 8.84 16.54
CA ALA A 142 6.45 8.13 15.48
C ALA A 142 7.47 7.16 16.07
N THR A 143 7.70 6.03 15.42
CA THR A 143 8.69 5.04 15.84
C THR A 143 9.41 4.48 14.63
N VAL A 144 10.73 4.61 14.64
CA VAL A 144 11.57 4.12 13.55
C VAL A 144 11.99 2.68 13.84
N MET A 145 11.85 1.83 12.84
CA MET A 145 12.25 0.43 12.82
C MET A 145 13.24 0.22 11.68
N TRP A 146 14.15 -0.74 11.84
CA TRP A 146 15.14 -1.07 10.82
C TRP A 146 14.86 -2.48 10.31
N ARG A 147 14.96 -2.73 9.01
CA ARG A 147 14.63 -4.04 8.42
C ARG A 147 15.37 -5.21 9.09
N ARG A 148 16.68 -5.06 9.38
CA ARG A 148 17.48 -6.04 10.15
C ARG A 148 16.98 -6.35 11.56
N ARG A 149 16.25 -5.41 12.17
CA ARG A 149 15.70 -5.54 13.53
C ARG A 149 14.30 -4.93 13.55
N ALA A 150 13.42 -5.49 12.73
CA ALA A 150 12.06 -5.00 12.52
C ALA A 150 11.13 -5.36 13.68
N ALA A 151 11.61 -5.26 14.93
CA ALA A 151 10.86 -5.52 16.15
C ALA A 151 10.99 -4.34 17.11
N VAL A 152 9.86 -3.81 17.59
CA VAL A 152 9.83 -2.67 18.50
C VAL A 152 8.79 -2.85 19.60
N GLY A 153 9.15 -2.44 20.82
CA GLY A 153 8.21 -2.35 21.93
C GLY A 153 7.47 -1.03 21.90
N VAL A 154 6.15 -1.06 21.84
CA VAL A 154 5.31 0.14 21.92
C VAL A 154 4.38 0.07 23.13
N PRO A 155 4.18 1.19 23.87
CA PRO A 155 3.17 1.25 24.91
C PRO A 155 1.79 0.96 24.31
N LEU A 156 1.01 0.11 24.98
CA LEU A 156 -0.36 -0.16 24.59
C LEU A 156 -1.26 0.95 25.17
N GLN A 157 -1.59 1.93 24.33
CA GLN A 157 -2.46 3.05 24.67
C GLN A 157 -3.42 3.30 23.50
N GLU A 158 -4.63 3.77 23.81
CA GLU A 158 -5.58 4.21 22.80
C GLU A 158 -4.99 5.34 21.95
N GLY A 159 -5.26 5.29 20.65
CA GLY A 159 -4.84 6.30 19.69
C GLY A 159 -4.02 5.73 18.55
N LYS A 160 -3.42 6.66 17.80
CA LYS A 160 -2.71 6.40 16.55
C LYS A 160 -1.21 6.58 16.76
N ARG A 161 -0.43 5.66 16.21
CA ARG A 161 1.04 5.69 16.20
C ARG A 161 1.53 5.35 14.81
N VAL A 162 2.53 6.09 14.36
CA VAL A 162 3.17 5.88 13.07
C VAL A 162 4.43 5.04 13.27
N LEU A 163 4.57 3.98 12.49
CA LEU A 163 5.79 3.17 12.44
C LEU A 163 6.47 3.38 11.08
N SER A 164 7.76 3.68 11.07
CA SER A 164 8.53 3.85 9.84
C SER A 164 9.57 2.74 9.77
N LEU A 165 9.41 1.82 8.82
CA LEU A 165 10.36 0.75 8.56
C LEU A 165 11.36 1.23 7.50
N LEU A 166 12.60 1.46 7.91
CA LEU A 166 13.70 1.83 7.03
C LEU A 166 14.34 0.59 6.42
N ASP A 167 14.62 0.67 5.13
CA ASP A 167 15.47 -0.30 4.44
C ASP A 167 16.93 -0.16 4.91
N ASP A 168 17.68 -1.24 4.74
CA ASP A 168 19.08 -1.33 5.19
C ASP A 168 19.98 -0.26 4.55
N ASP A 169 19.67 0.15 3.32
CA ASP A 169 20.42 1.17 2.58
C ASP A 169 19.97 2.59 2.92
N GLY A 170 18.96 2.76 3.79
CA GLY A 170 18.40 4.05 4.19
C GLY A 170 17.70 4.85 3.08
N ARG A 171 17.62 4.30 1.86
CA ARG A 171 17.03 4.95 0.67
C ARG A 171 15.53 4.71 0.52
N GLY A 172 15.03 3.61 1.06
CA GLY A 172 13.61 3.26 1.06
C GLY A 172 13.04 3.24 2.47
N SER A 173 11.78 3.66 2.59
CA SER A 173 11.05 3.63 3.86
C SER A 173 9.60 3.25 3.62
N HIS A 174 9.10 2.31 4.42
CA HIS A 174 7.69 1.94 4.46
C HIS A 174 7.03 2.59 5.68
N LEU A 175 5.86 3.17 5.47
CA LEU A 175 5.07 3.81 6.51
C LEU A 175 3.94 2.89 6.94
N PHE A 176 3.80 2.67 8.24
CA PHE A 176 2.71 1.90 8.80
C PHE A 176 1.96 2.72 9.84
N LEU A 177 0.66 2.50 9.95
CA LEU A 177 -0.20 3.11 10.93
C LEU A 177 -0.70 2.04 11.90
N LEU A 178 -0.30 2.16 13.16
CA LEU A 178 -0.89 1.42 14.27
C LEU A 178 -2.04 2.26 14.82
N ASN A 179 -3.25 1.72 14.82
CA ASN A 179 -4.39 2.31 15.49
C ASN A 179 -4.89 1.36 16.58
N VAL A 180 -4.96 1.84 17.81
CA VAL A 180 -5.49 1.12 18.97
C VAL A 180 -6.75 1.81 19.43
N ALA A 181 -7.84 1.06 19.54
CA ALA A 181 -9.15 1.56 19.94
C ALA A 181 -9.78 0.66 21.00
N GLN A 182 -10.78 1.19 21.72
CA GLN A 182 -11.58 0.42 22.65
C GLN A 182 -12.66 -0.39 21.89
N ALA A 183 -12.80 -1.68 22.20
CA ALA A 183 -13.85 -2.55 21.66
C ALA A 183 -14.71 -3.14 22.79
N GLY A 184 -15.45 -2.27 23.49
CA GLY A 184 -16.36 -2.67 24.56
C GLY A 184 -15.68 -3.56 25.61
N GLU A 185 -16.29 -4.71 25.91
CA GLU A 185 -15.82 -5.66 26.91
C GLU A 185 -14.55 -6.43 26.50
N ALA A 186 -14.26 -6.51 25.20
CA ALA A 186 -13.05 -7.16 24.68
C ALA A 186 -11.76 -6.39 25.05
N GLY A 187 -11.88 -5.17 25.59
CA GLY A 187 -10.76 -4.34 25.98
C GLY A 187 -10.24 -3.52 24.80
N LEU A 188 -8.91 -3.48 24.66
CA LEU A 188 -8.24 -2.77 23.57
C LEU A 188 -8.04 -3.69 22.37
N VAL A 189 -8.31 -3.17 21.19
CA VAL A 189 -8.09 -3.82 19.91
C VAL A 189 -7.19 -2.94 19.06
N GLY A 190 -6.36 -3.57 18.23
CA GLY A 190 -5.44 -2.85 17.38
C GLY A 190 -5.48 -3.31 15.93
N THR A 191 -5.19 -2.39 15.04
CA THR A 191 -4.98 -2.65 13.62
C THR A 191 -3.65 -2.05 13.17
N VAL A 192 -2.99 -2.72 12.23
CA VAL A 192 -1.74 -2.25 11.61
C VAL A 192 -1.96 -2.22 10.11
N LEU A 193 -1.78 -1.04 9.52
CA LEU A 193 -1.99 -0.79 8.10
C LEU A 193 -0.68 -0.34 7.45
N ALA A 194 -0.42 -0.79 6.23
CA ALA A 194 0.65 -0.24 5.40
C ALA A 194 0.07 0.96 4.63
N VAL A 195 0.72 2.12 4.74
CA VAL A 195 0.30 3.36 4.08
C VAL A 195 1.07 3.48 2.77
N GLU A 196 0.40 3.18 1.67
CA GLU A 196 0.99 3.12 0.34
C GLU A 196 0.06 3.74 -0.71
N ALA A 197 0.64 4.33 -1.75
CA ALA A 197 -0.11 4.82 -2.90
C ALA A 197 -0.81 3.64 -3.61
N ALA A 198 -1.95 3.90 -4.27
CA ALA A 198 -2.76 2.87 -4.92
C ALA A 198 -1.98 1.96 -5.90
N ALA A 199 -0.89 2.47 -6.48
CA ALA A 199 0.06 1.70 -7.30
C ALA A 199 0.74 0.52 -6.62
N ALA A 200 0.85 0.55 -5.29
CA ALA A 200 1.50 -0.51 -4.51
C ALA A 200 0.60 -1.74 -4.32
N HIS A 201 -0.67 -1.68 -4.74
CA HIS A 201 -1.54 -2.84 -4.91
C HIS A 201 -1.10 -3.66 -6.14
N GLY A 202 0.15 -4.12 -6.15
CA GLY A 202 0.68 -4.98 -7.20
C GLY A 202 -0.06 -6.31 -7.21
N HIS A 203 -0.66 -6.64 -8.36
CA HIS A 203 -1.01 -7.98 -8.83
C HIS A 203 -1.17 -9.07 -7.75
N GLY A 204 -2.30 -9.04 -7.05
CA GLY A 204 -2.73 -10.09 -6.13
C GLY A 204 -3.20 -9.50 -4.81
N ASP A 205 -4.31 -10.01 -4.29
CA ASP A 205 -4.87 -9.69 -2.97
C ASP A 205 -3.94 -10.16 -1.80
N ALA A 206 -2.70 -10.53 -2.12
CA ALA A 206 -1.75 -11.06 -1.17
C ALA A 206 -1.04 -9.92 -0.43
N PRO A 207 -0.94 -10.00 0.90
CA PRO A 207 -0.27 -8.98 1.70
C PRO A 207 1.23 -8.95 1.38
N ARG A 208 1.79 -7.74 1.22
CA ARG A 208 3.24 -7.55 1.05
C ARG A 208 4.01 -7.75 2.35
N PHE A 209 3.40 -7.37 3.48
CA PHE A 209 4.00 -7.45 4.79
C PHE A 209 3.19 -8.36 5.69
N GLU A 210 3.87 -9.07 6.58
CA GLU A 210 3.26 -9.77 7.70
C GLU A 210 3.63 -9.04 9.00
N CYS A 211 2.66 -8.89 9.90
CA CYS A 211 2.86 -8.29 11.21
C CYS A 211 2.62 -9.34 12.29
N LYS A 212 3.55 -9.44 13.23
CA LYS A 212 3.41 -10.20 14.46
C LYS A 212 3.37 -9.26 15.65
N VAL A 213 2.27 -9.29 16.38
CA VAL A 213 2.11 -8.58 17.65
C VAL A 213 2.24 -9.59 18.77
N SER A 214 3.11 -9.34 19.74
CA SER A 214 3.30 -10.24 20.87
C SER A 214 3.31 -9.54 22.23
N PHE A 215 2.72 -10.24 23.20
CA PHE A 215 2.61 -9.88 24.60
C PHE A 215 3.37 -10.90 25.42
N ASP A 216 4.23 -10.46 26.33
CA ASP A 216 4.95 -11.33 27.25
C ASP A 216 4.92 -10.74 28.65
N ARG A 217 4.40 -11.51 29.61
CA ARG A 217 4.42 -11.13 31.03
C ARG A 217 5.52 -11.90 31.75
N ARG A 218 6.65 -11.21 31.98
CA ARG A 218 7.89 -11.77 32.54
C ARG A 218 7.80 -12.41 33.94
N GLY A 219 6.63 -12.38 34.60
CA GLY A 219 6.41 -12.99 35.92
C GLY A 219 5.54 -14.25 35.93
N THR A 220 4.70 -14.45 34.91
CA THR A 220 3.75 -15.59 34.87
C THR A 220 4.08 -16.60 33.78
N GLY A 221 5.03 -16.28 32.89
CA GLY A 221 5.29 -17.06 31.68
C GLY A 221 4.17 -16.96 30.63
N TRP A 222 3.16 -16.12 30.88
CA TRP A 222 2.05 -15.93 29.95
C TRP A 222 2.52 -15.18 28.71
N ARG A 223 2.22 -15.74 27.54
CA ARG A 223 2.56 -15.19 26.24
C ARG A 223 1.36 -15.30 25.31
N GLN A 224 1.03 -14.20 24.65
CA GLN A 224 0.04 -14.16 23.57
C GLN A 224 0.70 -13.56 22.33
N SER A 225 0.39 -14.08 21.15
CA SER A 225 0.81 -13.45 19.90
C SER A 225 -0.20 -13.65 18.80
N SER A 226 -0.36 -12.62 17.97
CA SER A 226 -1.17 -12.64 16.75
C SER A 226 -0.26 -12.34 15.56
N THR A 227 -0.38 -13.12 14.50
CA THR A 227 0.32 -12.91 13.24
C THR A 227 -0.70 -12.78 12.12
N PHE A 228 -0.56 -11.76 11.27
CA PHE A 228 -1.51 -11.46 10.21
C PHE A 228 -0.86 -10.71 9.06
N GLY A 229 -1.44 -10.84 7.86
CA GLY A 229 -1.08 -10.03 6.70
C GLY A 229 -1.47 -8.57 6.90
N VAL A 230 -0.57 -7.64 6.60
CA VAL A 230 -0.81 -6.20 6.71
C VAL A 230 -1.55 -5.72 5.47
N ARG A 231 -2.73 -5.12 5.68
CA ARG A 231 -3.53 -4.50 4.62
C ARG A 231 -2.85 -3.20 4.17
N SER A 232 -2.56 -3.07 2.87
CA SER A 232 -2.14 -1.81 2.27
C SER A 232 -3.34 -0.91 2.00
N THR A 233 -3.21 0.39 2.19
CA THR A 233 -4.26 1.39 1.92
C THR A 233 -3.66 2.78 1.73
N ASN A 234 -4.31 3.60 0.90
CA ASN A 234 -4.01 5.02 0.78
C ASN A 234 -4.80 5.88 1.79
N LEU A 235 -5.61 5.27 2.65
CA LEU A 235 -6.45 5.90 3.68
C LEU A 235 -7.53 6.86 3.16
N SER A 236 -7.84 6.83 1.86
CA SER A 236 -8.89 7.69 1.26
C SER A 236 -10.29 7.46 1.86
N GLY A 237 -10.60 6.23 2.29
CA GLY A 237 -11.84 5.88 2.99
C GLY A 237 -11.79 6.04 4.51
N GLY A 238 -10.72 6.62 5.06
CA GLY A 238 -10.46 6.66 6.51
C GLY A 238 -9.90 5.35 7.07
N LEU A 239 -10.03 5.16 8.38
CA LEU A 239 -9.66 3.90 9.03
C LEU A 239 -10.71 2.82 8.72
N PRO A 240 -10.30 1.59 8.36
CA PRO A 240 -11.23 0.50 8.15
C PRO A 240 -11.97 0.18 9.45
N ALA A 241 -13.31 0.13 9.38
CA ALA A 241 -14.16 -0.25 10.49
C ALA A 241 -14.19 -1.78 10.71
N ASP A 242 -13.86 -2.54 9.67
CA ASP A 242 -13.71 -3.98 9.65
C ASP A 242 -12.22 -4.38 9.80
N GLY A 243 -11.92 -5.26 10.75
CA GLY A 243 -10.59 -5.89 10.84
C GLY A 243 -9.66 -5.27 11.89
N PHE A 244 -10.02 -5.48 13.15
CA PHE A 244 -9.01 -5.48 14.21
C PHE A 244 -8.11 -6.69 14.02
N ALA A 245 -6.80 -6.44 13.94
CA ALA A 245 -5.82 -7.45 13.65
C ALA A 245 -5.33 -8.20 14.90
N PHE A 246 -5.46 -7.56 16.07
CA PHE A 246 -5.20 -8.19 17.35
C PHE A 246 -6.08 -7.63 18.46
N VAL A 247 -6.27 -8.45 19.50
CA VAL A 247 -6.94 -8.09 20.75
C VAL A 247 -5.88 -8.09 21.86
N ALA A 248 -5.87 -7.05 22.67
CA ALA A 248 -5.00 -6.97 23.83
C ALA A 248 -5.68 -7.58 25.07
N PRO A 249 -4.90 -8.18 25.99
CA PRO A 249 -5.44 -8.75 27.22
C PRO A 249 -6.08 -7.67 28.11
N ASN A 250 -7.26 -7.98 28.66
CA ASN A 250 -8.00 -7.17 29.61
C ASN A 250 -7.94 -7.79 31.04
N PRO A 251 -7.55 -7.07 32.10
CA PRO A 251 -6.97 -5.72 32.09
C PRO A 251 -5.51 -5.74 31.65
N PRO A 252 -5.05 -4.73 30.88
CA PRO A 252 -3.65 -4.61 30.57
C PRO A 252 -2.85 -4.39 31.88
N PRO A 253 -1.71 -5.07 32.09
CA PRO A 253 -0.86 -4.76 33.23
C PRO A 253 -0.42 -3.29 33.20
N ALA A 254 -0.16 -2.69 34.37
CA ALA A 254 0.39 -1.33 34.43
C ALA A 254 1.68 -1.26 33.60
N ALA A 255 1.75 -0.31 32.65
CA ALA A 255 2.80 -0.21 31.63
C ALA A 255 2.90 -1.38 30.64
N ALA A 256 1.77 -1.98 30.23
CA ALA A 256 1.74 -2.98 29.18
C ALA A 256 2.33 -2.43 27.86
N SER A 257 3.39 -3.08 27.38
CA SER A 257 3.95 -2.84 26.05
C SER A 257 3.70 -4.04 25.16
N VAL A 258 3.37 -3.79 23.89
CA VAL A 258 3.33 -4.84 22.87
C VAL A 258 4.61 -4.79 22.05
N THR A 259 5.13 -5.95 21.68
CA THR A 259 6.20 -6.04 20.70
C THR A 259 5.58 -6.23 19.33
N ILE A 260 5.79 -5.27 18.44
CA ILE A 260 5.38 -5.32 17.05
C ILE A 260 6.59 -5.72 16.22
N THR A 261 6.44 -6.79 15.45
CA THR A 261 7.44 -7.25 14.50
C THR A 261 6.86 -7.23 13.09
N LEU A 262 7.56 -6.60 12.14
CA LEU A 262 7.15 -6.52 10.74
C LEU A 262 8.08 -7.39 9.88
N PHE A 263 7.51 -8.15 8.95
CA PHE A 263 8.22 -8.98 7.99
C PHE A 263 7.82 -8.57 6.59
N ASP A 264 8.78 -8.39 5.69
CA ASP A 264 8.52 -8.24 4.26
C ASP A 264 8.49 -9.64 3.64
N ILE A 265 7.33 -10.02 3.09
CA ILE A 265 7.09 -11.35 2.52
C ILE A 265 7.04 -11.33 0.99
N SER A 266 7.30 -10.17 0.36
CA SER A 266 7.33 -10.03 -1.10
C SER A 266 8.41 -10.85 -1.80
N SER A 267 9.47 -11.25 -1.09
CA SER A 267 10.61 -12.00 -1.63
C SER A 267 10.49 -13.53 -1.51
N GLY A 268 9.33 -14.08 -1.10
CA GLY A 268 9.08 -15.53 -1.18
C GLY A 268 9.82 -16.42 -0.17
N GLU A 269 10.39 -15.84 0.89
CA GLU A 269 10.88 -16.63 2.04
C GLU A 269 9.84 -16.57 3.17
N PRO A 270 8.90 -17.54 3.25
CA PRO A 270 8.07 -17.69 4.43
C PRO A 270 8.96 -18.13 5.59
N GLY A 271 9.24 -17.18 6.50
CA GLY A 271 9.57 -17.45 7.90
C GLY A 271 10.53 -18.61 8.16
N SER A 272 11.66 -18.69 7.45
CA SER A 272 12.74 -19.59 7.85
C SER A 272 13.70 -18.85 8.81
N ALA A 273 13.61 -19.22 10.08
CA ALA A 273 14.59 -19.01 11.15
C ALA A 273 15.00 -17.57 11.51
N LEU A 274 14.25 -16.96 12.44
CA LEU A 274 14.88 -16.31 13.60
C LEU A 274 14.13 -16.74 14.87
N CYS A 275 14.52 -17.90 15.40
CA CYS A 275 14.36 -18.17 16.83
C CYS A 275 14.90 -16.96 17.59
N PRO A 276 14.19 -16.41 18.58
CA PRO A 276 14.77 -15.40 19.44
C PRO A 276 16.01 -16.02 20.10
N VAL A 277 17.20 -15.48 19.80
CA VAL A 277 18.39 -15.74 20.61
C VAL A 277 18.08 -15.12 21.97
N LEU A 278 17.52 -15.93 22.86
CA LEU A 278 17.45 -15.62 24.29
C LEU A 278 18.88 -15.29 24.75
N PRO A 279 19.11 -14.18 25.47
CA PRO A 279 20.40 -13.96 26.10
C PRO A 279 20.66 -15.15 27.03
N ARG A 280 21.73 -15.91 26.75
CA ARG A 280 22.22 -16.99 27.62
C ARG A 280 22.34 -16.42 29.03
N SER A 281 21.54 -16.92 29.97
CA SER A 281 21.76 -16.63 31.37
C SER A 281 23.16 -17.14 31.73
N ARG A 282 24.01 -16.23 32.23
CA ARG A 282 25.25 -16.61 32.91
C ARG A 282 24.84 -17.44 34.12
N ARG A 283 24.84 -18.77 33.99
CA ARG A 283 24.85 -19.65 35.16
C ARG A 283 26.17 -19.42 35.88
N SER A 284 26.14 -18.63 36.94
CA SER A 284 27.16 -18.62 37.98
C SER A 284 27.29 -20.03 38.52
N ARG A 285 28.41 -20.70 38.20
CA ARG A 285 28.79 -21.98 38.80
C ARG A 285 29.15 -21.74 40.26
N THR A 286 28.22 -21.96 41.18
CA THR A 286 28.57 -22.29 42.57
C THR A 286 29.06 -23.74 42.59
N ARG A 287 30.35 -23.93 42.89
CA ARG A 287 30.93 -25.25 43.18
C ARG A 287 30.40 -25.70 44.54
N LEU A 288 29.61 -26.76 44.56
CA LEU A 288 29.41 -27.59 45.75
C LEU A 288 30.44 -28.73 45.67
N SER A 289 31.44 -28.68 46.56
CA SER A 289 32.40 -29.75 46.75
C SER A 289 31.73 -30.87 47.56
N ALA A 290 31.58 -32.05 46.95
CA ALA A 290 31.19 -33.25 47.66
C ALA A 290 32.45 -33.92 48.22
N THR A 291 32.63 -33.90 49.54
CA THR A 291 33.58 -34.75 50.27
C THR A 291 32.96 -36.12 50.48
N THR A 292 33.55 -37.13 49.86
CA THR A 292 33.26 -38.54 50.06
C THR A 292 33.98 -39.02 51.33
N THR A 293 33.24 -39.48 52.33
CA THR A 293 33.77 -40.34 53.40
C THR A 293 33.08 -41.68 53.32
N ALA A 294 33.87 -42.72 53.07
CA ALA A 294 33.48 -44.11 53.12
C ALA A 294 33.88 -44.71 54.48
N THR A 295 33.28 -45.88 54.75
CA THR A 295 33.64 -46.96 55.69
C THR A 295 33.24 -46.86 57.17
N ALA A 296 32.34 -47.78 57.56
CA ALA A 296 32.47 -48.85 58.57
C ALA A 296 31.07 -49.11 59.18
N ALA A 297 30.33 -50.16 58.79
CA ALA A 297 30.46 -51.57 59.21
C ALA A 297 30.09 -51.84 60.68
N VAL A 298 29.30 -52.92 60.86
CA VAL A 298 29.17 -53.80 62.05
C VAL A 298 27.99 -53.55 63.02
N LEU A 299 26.99 -54.43 62.86
CA LEU A 299 26.31 -55.28 63.87
C LEU A 299 26.05 -54.75 65.29
N LEU A 300 24.81 -54.87 65.77
CA LEU A 300 24.39 -55.90 66.75
C LEU A 300 22.95 -55.66 67.25
N ARG A 301 22.16 -56.75 67.17
CA ARG A 301 20.94 -57.13 67.90
C ARG A 301 19.62 -56.44 67.57
#